data_AF-A0A074ZF37-F1
#
_entry.id   AF-A0A074ZF37-F1
#
_cell.length_a   1.000
_cell.length_b   1.000
_cell.length_c   1.000
_cell.angle_alpha   90.00
_cell.angle_beta   90.00
_cell.angle_gamma   90.00
#
_symmetry.space_group_name_H-M   'P 1'
#
loop_
_entity.id
_entity.type
_entity.pdbx_description
1 polymer ?
#
loop_
_entity_poly.entity_id
_entity_poly.type
_entity_poly.pdbx_seq_one_letter_code
_entity_poly.pdbx_strand_id
1 'polypeptide(L)'
;MTTLGNNAADENQEIVQQIERIQNHKNVQGLILVNAEGNPIRSNLDNSTSLQYTRHMEELRVITDHVVRDLDPCDELVVLRVRTKVNEIMVLPEKGCLVVCIQAREDHLDEVRIEGKQSQS
;
A
#
# COMPACT_ATOMS: atom_id res chain seq x y z
N MET A 1 -39.12 8.98 15.63
CA MET A 1 -37.94 9.68 16.18
C MET A 1 -36.77 8.73 15.99
N THR A 2 -36.14 8.77 14.82
CA THR A 2 -35.19 7.73 14.39
C THR A 2 -33.82 8.04 14.98
N THR A 3 -33.26 7.04 15.65
CA THR A 3 -31.96 7.07 16.33
C THR A 3 -30.83 7.33 15.34
N LEU A 4 -30.27 8.54 15.39
CA LEU A 4 -28.96 8.91 14.85
C LEU A 4 -27.88 8.31 15.76
N GLY A 5 -27.35 7.15 15.40
CA GLY A 5 -26.23 6.58 16.14
C GLY A 5 -25.71 5.31 15.48
N ASN A 6 -24.69 5.47 14.62
CA ASN A 6 -23.52 4.56 14.48
C ASN A 6 -22.73 4.67 13.16
N ASN A 7 -22.94 5.69 12.32
CA ASN A 7 -22.22 5.80 11.03
C ASN A 7 -20.68 5.64 11.11
N ALA A 8 -20.02 6.21 12.14
CA ALA A 8 -18.57 6.15 12.27
C ALA A 8 -18.00 4.76 12.67
N ALA A 9 -18.81 3.92 13.32
CA ALA A 9 -18.40 2.56 13.67
C ALA A 9 -18.47 1.66 12.42
N ASP A 10 -19.53 1.83 11.63
CA ASP A 10 -19.77 1.08 10.39
C ASP A 10 -18.72 1.41 9.32
N GLU A 11 -18.35 2.69 9.16
CA GLU A 11 -17.28 3.15 8.24
C GLU A 11 -15.91 2.54 8.60
N ASN A 12 -15.56 2.51 9.89
CA ASN A 12 -14.33 1.88 10.35
C ASN A 12 -14.34 0.37 10.10
N GLN A 13 -15.49 -0.28 10.27
CA GLN A 13 -15.64 -1.71 10.01
C GLN A 13 -15.48 -2.05 8.52
N GLU A 14 -16.03 -1.22 7.63
CA GLU A 14 -15.87 -1.39 6.19
C GLU A 14 -14.41 -1.26 5.75
N ILE A 15 -13.68 -0.25 6.24
CA ILE A 15 -12.26 -0.04 5.94
C ILE A 15 -11.43 -1.25 6.38
N VAL A 16 -11.70 -1.79 7.57
CA VAL A 16 -11.00 -2.98 8.08
C VAL A 16 -11.26 -4.19 7.19
N GLN A 17 -12.50 -4.43 6.77
CA GLN A 17 -12.83 -5.53 5.86
C GLN A 17 -12.17 -5.39 4.48
N GLN A 18 -12.11 -4.17 3.95
CA GLN A 18 -11.41 -3.89 2.68
C GLN A 18 -9.91 -4.18 2.79
N ILE A 19 -9.30 -3.74 3.88
CA ILE A 19 -7.90 -4.02 4.22
C ILE A 19 -7.64 -5.52 4.28
N GLU A 20 -8.45 -6.28 5.02
CA GLU A 20 -8.32 -7.73 5.14
C GLU A 20 -8.47 -8.43 3.79
N ARG A 21 -9.41 -7.98 2.95
CA ARG A 21 -9.59 -8.54 1.59
C ARG A 21 -8.36 -8.34 0.72
N ILE A 22 -7.70 -7.18 0.80
CA ILE A 22 -6.46 -6.90 0.05
C ILE A 22 -5.31 -7.73 0.60
N GLN A 23 -5.15 -7.79 1.92
CA GLN A 23 -4.09 -8.57 2.57
C GLN A 23 -4.15 -10.06 2.23
N ASN A 24 -5.36 -10.62 2.09
CA ASN A 24 -5.55 -12.04 1.77
C ASN A 24 -5.26 -12.40 0.30
N HIS A 25 -4.89 -11.45 -0.55
CA HIS A 25 -4.54 -11.77 -1.92
C HIS A 25 -3.17 -12.46 -1.98
N LYS A 26 -3.08 -13.61 -2.68
CA LYS A 26 -1.88 -14.48 -2.83
C LYS A 26 -0.53 -13.77 -2.94
N ASN A 27 -0.47 -12.63 -3.64
CA ASN A 27 0.79 -11.94 -3.93
C ASN A 27 1.04 -10.73 -3.02
N VAL A 28 0.12 -10.38 -2.10
CA VAL A 28 0.29 -9.25 -1.19
C VAL A 28 1.18 -9.69 -0.02
N GLN A 29 2.35 -9.07 0.07
CA GLN A 29 3.30 -9.26 1.18
C GLN A 29 3.04 -8.25 2.29
N GLY A 30 2.69 -7.02 1.90
CA GLY A 30 2.59 -5.88 2.81
C GLY A 30 1.44 -4.96 2.45
N LEU A 31 0.76 -4.41 3.43
CA LEU A 31 -0.20 -3.33 3.28
C LEU A 31 -0.04 -2.35 4.44
N ILE A 32 0.20 -1.09 4.12
CA ILE A 32 0.40 0.00 5.08
C ILE A 32 -0.63 1.08 4.79
N LEU A 33 -1.38 1.47 5.81
CA LEU A 33 -2.25 2.64 5.80
C LEU A 33 -1.56 3.76 6.57
N VAL A 34 -1.42 4.92 5.92
CA VAL A 34 -0.75 6.10 6.46
C VAL A 34 -1.77 7.23 6.62
N ASN A 35 -1.67 7.96 7.73
CA ASN A 35 -2.48 9.16 7.94
C ASN A 35 -1.96 10.36 7.13
N ALA A 36 -2.70 11.48 7.18
CA ALA A 36 -2.32 12.74 6.56
C ALA A 36 -1.01 13.35 7.10
N GLU A 37 -0.54 12.90 8.25
CA GLU A 37 0.70 13.36 8.88
C GLU A 37 1.92 12.55 8.42
N GLY A 38 1.72 11.52 7.58
CA GLY A 38 2.79 10.63 7.13
C GLY A 38 3.16 9.53 8.13
N ASN A 39 2.29 9.22 9.10
CA ASN A 39 2.50 8.17 10.09
C ASN A 39 1.66 6.92 9.78
N PRO A 40 2.25 5.70 9.84
CA PRO A 40 1.50 4.47 9.62
C PRO A 40 0.49 4.21 10.76
N ILE A 41 -0.81 4.11 10.43
CA ILE A 41 -1.91 3.82 11.37
C ILE A 41 -2.15 2.30 11.49
N ARG A 42 -2.00 1.60 10.36
CA ARG A 42 -2.21 0.15 10.24
C ARG A 42 -1.17 -0.41 9.29
N SER A 43 -0.59 -1.55 9.66
CA SER A 43 0.33 -2.30 8.83
C SER A 43 0.28 -3.77 9.21
N ASN A 44 0.47 -4.66 8.23
CA ASN A 44 0.74 -6.08 8.47
C ASN A 44 2.26 -6.41 8.51
N LEU A 45 3.12 -5.39 8.39
CA LEU A 45 4.57 -5.50 8.51
C LEU A 45 5.04 -5.05 9.90
N ASP A 46 6.30 -5.32 10.23
CA ASP A 46 6.90 -4.77 11.43
C ASP A 46 6.97 -3.23 11.37
N ASN A 47 6.97 -2.60 12.54
CA ASN A 47 6.89 -1.14 12.64
C ASN A 47 8.09 -0.44 11.97
N SER A 48 9.28 -1.04 12.03
CA SER A 48 10.49 -0.44 11.48
C SER A 48 10.45 -0.42 9.95
N THR A 49 10.08 -1.54 9.33
CA THR A 49 9.89 -1.67 7.89
C THR A 49 8.75 -0.78 7.41
N SER A 50 7.63 -0.76 8.13
CA SER A 50 6.47 0.07 7.79
C SER A 50 6.85 1.55 7.72
N LEU A 51 7.58 2.05 8.72
CA LEU A 51 8.02 3.44 8.77
C LEU A 51 8.97 3.80 7.61
N GLN A 52 9.89 2.89 7.25
CA GLN A 52 10.82 3.10 6.14
C GLN A 52 10.07 3.19 4.80
N TYR A 53 9.16 2.25 4.54
CA TYR A 53 8.34 2.29 3.33
C TYR A 53 7.47 3.54 3.28
N THR A 54 6.81 3.91 4.39
CA THR A 54 6.00 5.13 4.44
C THR A 54 6.81 6.36 4.04
N ARG A 55 8.01 6.56 4.61
CA ARG A 55 8.84 7.73 4.31
C ARG A 55 9.22 7.80 2.84
N HIS A 56 9.75 6.72 2.28
CA HIS A 56 10.17 6.69 0.88
C HIS A 56 9.00 6.85 -0.09
N MET A 57 7.85 6.23 0.20
CA MET A 57 6.69 6.34 -0.67
C MET A 57 6.05 7.72 -0.62
N GLU A 58 6.06 8.41 0.52
CA GLU A 58 5.58 9.79 0.62
C GLU A 58 6.48 10.74 -0.19
N GLU A 59 7.81 10.59 -0.07
CA GLU A 59 8.76 11.38 -0.87
C GLU A 59 8.53 11.18 -2.38
N LEU A 60 8.39 9.93 -2.84
CA LEU A 60 8.12 9.61 -4.23
C LEU A 60 6.76 10.13 -4.71
N ARG A 61 5.73 10.03 -3.86
CA ARG A 61 4.40 10.55 -4.14
C ARG A 61 4.46 12.06 -4.37
N VAL A 62 5.10 12.83 -3.49
CA VAL A 62 5.20 14.29 -3.60
C VAL A 62 5.90 14.70 -4.89
N ILE A 63 7.01 14.05 -5.23
CA ILE A 63 7.72 14.34 -6.49
C ILE A 63 6.82 14.02 -7.69
N THR A 64 6.13 12.89 -7.66
CA THR A 64 5.25 12.47 -8.77
C THR A 64 4.05 13.41 -8.92
N ASP A 65 3.43 13.85 -7.81
CA ASP A 65 2.32 14.81 -7.81
C ASP A 65 2.73 16.14 -8.45
N HIS A 66 3.94 16.63 -8.14
CA HIS A 66 4.48 17.82 -8.80
C HIS A 66 4.71 17.60 -10.29
N VAL A 67 5.31 16.48 -10.68
CA VAL A 67 5.57 16.18 -12.11
C VAL A 67 4.26 16.06 -12.91
N VAL A 68 3.22 15.46 -12.34
CA VAL A 68 1.90 15.36 -12.98
C VAL A 68 1.30 16.76 -13.19
N ARG A 69 1.34 17.62 -12.16
CA ARG A 69 0.82 18.99 -12.27
C ARG A 69 1.65 19.91 -13.18
N ASP A 70 2.95 19.66 -13.29
CA ASP A 70 3.83 20.37 -14.23
C ASP A 70 3.51 20.00 -15.69
N LEU A 71 2.97 18.80 -15.94
CA LEU A 71 2.51 18.35 -17.26
C LEU A 71 1.13 18.91 -17.61
N ASP A 72 0.16 18.76 -16.70
CA ASP A 72 -1.16 19.37 -16.78
C ASP A 72 -1.66 19.75 -15.37
N PRO A 73 -1.92 21.04 -15.08
CA PRO A 73 -2.43 21.47 -13.78
C PRO A 73 -3.80 20.88 -13.40
N CYS A 74 -4.55 20.33 -14.35
CA CYS A 74 -5.86 19.73 -14.13
C CYS A 74 -5.79 18.23 -13.81
N ASP A 75 -4.63 17.59 -13.99
CA ASP A 75 -4.44 16.17 -13.71
C ASP A 75 -4.08 15.94 -12.22
N GLU A 76 -4.56 14.81 -11.71
CA GLU A 76 -4.31 14.37 -10.34
C GLU A 76 -3.64 12.98 -10.33
N LEU A 77 -2.70 12.78 -9.41
CA LEU A 77 -2.09 11.47 -9.20
C LEU A 77 -3.10 10.50 -8.59
N VAL A 78 -3.60 9.56 -9.39
CA VAL A 78 -4.53 8.50 -8.93
C VAL A 78 -3.80 7.32 -8.30
N VAL A 79 -2.73 6.85 -8.94
CA VAL A 79 -1.93 5.72 -8.46
C VAL A 79 -0.50 5.82 -8.94
N LEU A 80 0.44 5.52 -8.06
CA LEU A 80 1.84 5.34 -8.40
C LEU A 80 2.20 3.86 -8.23
N ARG A 81 2.64 3.22 -9.33
CA ARG A 81 3.03 1.81 -9.36
C ARG A 81 4.51 1.68 -9.68
N VAL A 82 5.29 1.24 -8.70
CA VAL A 82 6.74 1.05 -8.81
C VAL A 82 7.05 -0.43 -8.87
N ARG A 83 7.55 -0.90 -10.00
CA ARG A 83 7.90 -2.30 -10.21
C ARG A 83 9.42 -2.48 -10.16
N THR A 84 9.88 -3.26 -9.19
CA THR A 84 11.29 -3.64 -9.04
C THR A 84 11.50 -5.08 -9.55
N LYS A 85 12.72 -5.63 -9.40
CA LYS A 85 13.00 -7.04 -9.73
C LYS A 85 12.27 -8.01 -8.79
N VAL A 86 12.15 -7.65 -7.52
CA VAL A 86 11.66 -8.52 -6.44
C VAL A 86 10.20 -8.21 -6.11
N ASN A 87 9.89 -6.93 -5.98
CA ASN A 87 8.61 -6.43 -5.49
C ASN A 87 7.93 -5.51 -6.49
N GLU A 88 6.62 -5.42 -6.36
CA GLU A 88 5.80 -4.38 -6.96
C GLU A 88 5.12 -3.59 -5.84
N ILE A 89 5.28 -2.27 -5.85
CA ILE A 89 4.76 -1.37 -4.83
C ILE A 89 3.71 -0.49 -5.49
N MET A 90 2.52 -0.47 -4.92
CA MET A 90 1.42 0.39 -5.34
C MET A 90 1.15 1.41 -4.24
N VAL A 91 1.14 2.69 -4.62
CA VAL A 91 0.93 3.84 -3.74
C VAL A 91 -0.33 4.55 -4.22
N LEU A 92 -1.35 4.59 -3.37
CA LEU A 92 -2.65 5.17 -3.67
C LEU A 92 -2.95 6.31 -2.69
N PRO A 93 -2.96 7.57 -3.14
CA PRO A 93 -3.46 8.68 -2.34
C PRO A 93 -5.01 8.65 -2.31
N GLU A 94 -5.60 8.64 -1.12
CA GLU A 94 -7.07 8.61 -0.93
C GLU A 94 -7.46 9.60 0.18
N LYS A 95 -8.17 10.68 -0.16
CA LYS A 95 -8.79 11.62 0.81
C LYS A 95 -7.89 12.06 1.98
N GLY A 96 -6.61 12.28 1.72
CA GLY A 96 -5.62 12.69 2.73
C GLY A 96 -4.95 11.54 3.48
N CYS A 97 -5.27 10.29 3.17
CA CYS A 97 -4.53 9.10 3.58
C CYS A 97 -3.69 8.57 2.43
N LEU A 98 -2.67 7.77 2.75
CA LEU A 98 -1.88 7.02 1.76
C LEU A 98 -2.04 5.53 2.02
N VAL A 99 -2.33 4.77 0.97
CA VAL A 99 -2.29 3.31 1.01
C VAL A 99 -1.08 2.83 0.24
N VAL A 100 -0.21 2.08 0.91
CA VAL A 100 0.97 1.44 0.30
C VAL A 100 0.76 -0.06 0.32
N CYS A 101 0.65 -0.65 -0.86
CA CYS A 101 0.54 -2.09 -1.04
C CYS A 101 1.85 -2.63 -1.64
N ILE A 102 2.41 -3.65 -1.00
CA ILE A 102 3.66 -4.30 -1.40
C ILE A 102 3.31 -5.72 -1.83
N GLN A 103 3.61 -6.03 -3.09
CA GLN A 103 3.33 -7.31 -3.71
C GLN A 103 4.61 -8.02 -4.12
N ALA A 104 4.64 -9.33 -3.95
CA ALA A 104 5.67 -10.20 -4.53
C ALA A 104 5.45 -10.29 -6.04
N ARG A 105 6.55 -10.30 -6.79
CA ARG A 105 6.49 -10.64 -8.20
C ARG A 105 6.40 -12.16 -8.36
N GLU A 106 5.44 -12.61 -9.16
CA GLU A 106 5.25 -14.04 -9.43
C GLU A 106 6.51 -14.68 -10.04
N ASP A 107 7.19 -13.96 -10.95
CA ASP A 107 8.48 -14.36 -11.52
C ASP A 107 9.56 -14.65 -10.45
N HIS A 108 9.59 -13.85 -9.39
CA HIS A 108 10.59 -13.99 -8.31
C HIS A 108 10.20 -15.12 -7.32
N LEU A 109 8.90 -15.34 -7.11
CA LEU A 109 8.43 -16.44 -6.27
C LEU A 109 8.80 -17.81 -6.85
N ASP A 110 8.82 -17.92 -8.19
CA ASP A 110 9.23 -19.15 -8.87
C ASP A 110 10.74 -19.41 -8.74
N GLU A 111 11.59 -18.39 -8.86
CA GLU A 111 13.04 -18.50 -8.64
C GLU A 111 13.38 -19.00 -7.23
N VAL A 112 12.81 -18.39 -6.18
CA VAL A 112 13.03 -18.81 -4.79
C VAL A 112 12.56 -20.25 -4.54
N ARG A 113 11.45 -20.66 -5.17
CA ARG A 113 10.92 -22.03 -5.08
C ARG A 113 11.80 -23.06 -5.77
N ILE A 114 12.51 -22.67 -6.85
CA ILE A 114 13.44 -23.55 -7.55
C ILE A 114 14.73 -23.73 -6.73
N GLU A 115 15.29 -22.64 -6.19
CA GLU A 115 16.51 -22.68 -5.35
C GLU A 115 16.30 -23.47 -4.04
N GLY A 116 15.15 -23.29 -3.39
CA GLY A 116 14.81 -24.04 -2.17
C GLY A 116 14.69 -25.55 -2.37
N LYS A 117 14.43 -26.02 -3.60
CA LYS A 117 14.41 -27.45 -3.93
C LYS A 117 15.79 -28.03 -4.23
N GLN A 118 16.75 -27.22 -4.69
CA GLN A 118 18.11 -27.69 -4.98
C GLN A 118 19.00 -27.80 -3.74
N SER A 119 18.69 -27.06 -2.67
CA SER A 119 19.46 -27.13 -1.41
C SER A 119 19.09 -28.30 -0.49
N GLN A 120 18.09 -29.12 -0.86
CA GLN A 120 17.68 -30.33 -0.12
C GLN A 120 18.02 -31.65 -0.86
N SER A 121 18.89 -31.61 -1.88
CA SER A 121 19.41 -32.80 -2.58
C SER A 121 20.92 -32.92 -2.46
#